data_AF-A0A7C8MZ29-F1
#
_entry.id   AF-A0A7C8MZ29-F1
#
_cell.length_a   1.000
_cell.length_b   1.000
_cell.length_c   1.000
_cell.angle_alpha   90.00
_cell.angle_beta   90.00
_cell.angle_gamma   90.00
#
_symmetry.space_group_name_H-M   'P 1'
#
loop_
_entity.id
_entity.type
_entity.pdbx_description
1 polymer ?
#
loop_
_entity_poly.entity_id
_entity_poly.type
_entity_poly.pdbx_seq_one_letter_code
_entity_poly.pdbx_strand_id
1 'polypeptide(L)'
;MGNQKEAETFTESTDGLPPPPPYQEADYSTNVHLSSEPAPSYDVGESSSSISGVKCGFPPTLNAYLKMGFTKTFHLGQTKESPAFAARMHSGLTKNPELVLYDGPSERGSILATADHESIWRSNSVLTVPAREGVDHDSESQKVIMTSHRSLRHQTYKFTANVGVGKETRSEEFEWRSSHGSEVRELDGYRWGWKLVRLSGQTVGSGGDRATRETGSTSDGFEVVAAWAHNNSLSMTKAFKFQLMGSALTGMLGDRGATLALISAMRIWAIELATSSATAAAAS
;
A
#
# COMPACT_ATOMS: atom_id res chain seq x y z
N MET A 1 33.35 39.97 -28.22
CA MET A 1 33.59 41.43 -28.10
C MET A 1 32.36 42.15 -28.61
N GLY A 2 31.70 42.93 -27.75
CA GLY A 2 30.51 43.73 -28.05
C GLY A 2 30.11 44.50 -26.80
N ASN A 3 30.19 45.84 -26.88
CA ASN A 3 30.37 46.79 -25.78
C ASN A 3 29.11 47.17 -24.99
N GLN A 4 29.37 47.72 -23.79
CA GLN A 4 28.49 48.49 -22.91
C GLN A 4 28.31 49.97 -23.35
N LYS A 5 27.31 50.63 -22.69
CA LYS A 5 26.92 52.06 -22.63
C LYS A 5 25.77 52.43 -23.59
N GLU A 6 24.69 53.12 -23.22
CA GLU A 6 24.39 54.20 -22.24
C GLU A 6 22.98 53.95 -21.60
N ALA A 7 22.69 54.19 -20.31
CA ALA A 7 22.27 55.45 -19.63
C ALA A 7 21.14 56.20 -20.40
N GLU A 8 19.97 56.57 -19.87
CA GLU A 8 19.63 57.08 -18.53
C GLU A 8 18.09 57.29 -18.37
N THR A 9 17.62 57.24 -17.12
CA THR A 9 16.50 58.03 -16.53
C THR A 9 15.03 57.70 -16.87
N PHE A 10 14.31 57.11 -15.90
CA PHE A 10 12.90 57.41 -15.67
C PHE A 10 12.65 57.60 -14.17
N THR A 11 12.04 58.75 -13.87
CA THR A 11 11.76 59.30 -12.56
C THR A 11 10.58 58.62 -11.87
N GLU A 12 10.70 58.60 -10.55
CA GLU A 12 9.79 58.13 -9.51
C GLU A 12 8.47 58.93 -9.43
N SER A 13 7.37 58.23 -9.12
CA SER A 13 6.19 58.77 -8.43
C SER A 13 5.35 57.61 -7.87
N THR A 14 5.63 57.20 -6.64
CA THR A 14 4.71 56.38 -5.85
C THR A 14 4.13 57.27 -4.76
N ASP A 15 2.94 57.79 -5.04
CA ASP A 15 2.15 58.60 -4.14
C ASP A 15 1.47 57.69 -3.10
N GLY A 16 1.60 58.00 -1.81
CA GLY A 16 0.57 57.65 -0.82
C GLY A 16 0.76 56.54 0.21
N LEU A 17 1.96 56.19 0.69
CA LEU A 17 2.09 55.41 1.95
C LEU A 17 3.02 56.09 2.96
N PRO A 18 2.58 56.34 4.22
CA PRO A 18 3.45 56.91 5.24
C PRO A 18 4.55 55.91 5.63
N PRO A 19 5.77 56.40 5.96
CA PRO A 19 6.86 55.53 6.38
C PRO A 19 6.52 54.84 7.71
N PRO A 20 6.99 53.60 7.93
CA PRO A 20 6.81 52.93 9.22
C PRO A 20 7.54 53.71 10.33
N PRO A 21 7.01 53.71 11.56
CA PRO A 21 7.64 54.42 12.67
C PRO A 21 9.03 53.83 13.01
N PRO A 22 9.95 54.64 13.56
CA PRO A 22 11.26 54.17 13.98
C PRO A 22 11.15 53.15 15.12
N TYR A 23 11.86 52.04 15.02
CA TYR A 23 11.98 51.06 16.11
C TYR A 23 12.74 51.69 17.29
N GLN A 24 12.09 51.76 18.45
CA GLN A 24 12.76 52.06 19.72
C GLN A 24 13.26 50.75 20.34
N GLU A 25 14.56 50.66 20.61
CA GLU A 25 15.14 49.64 21.48
C GLU A 25 14.66 49.91 22.92
N ALA A 26 13.93 48.98 23.50
CA ALA A 26 13.46 49.08 24.88
C ALA A 26 14.51 48.47 25.82
N ASP A 27 15.34 49.33 26.40
CA ASP A 27 16.15 49.02 27.58
C ASP A 27 15.24 48.89 28.81
N TYR A 28 14.95 47.68 29.25
CA TYR A 28 14.38 47.45 30.57
C TYR A 28 15.49 47.08 31.56
N SER A 29 15.90 48.11 32.30
CA SER A 29 16.71 48.00 33.50
C SER A 29 15.99 47.20 34.59
N THR A 30 16.76 46.32 35.22
CA THR A 30 16.46 45.48 36.37
C THR A 30 15.75 46.25 37.50
N ASN A 31 14.60 45.75 37.94
CA ASN A 31 14.14 45.99 39.31
C ASN A 31 13.51 44.74 39.89
N VAL A 32 14.13 44.27 40.97
CA VAL A 32 13.81 43.05 41.71
C VAL A 32 12.59 43.32 42.60
N HIS A 33 11.52 42.56 42.43
CA HIS A 33 10.57 42.29 43.50
C HIS A 33 10.16 40.82 43.46
N LEU A 34 10.66 40.04 44.42
CA LEU A 34 10.21 38.69 44.70
C LEU A 34 8.74 38.72 45.15
N SER A 35 7.90 37.94 44.47
CA SER A 35 6.67 37.37 45.00
C SER A 35 6.50 35.99 44.36
N SER A 36 6.69 34.95 45.16
CA SER A 36 6.65 33.55 44.78
C SER A 36 5.22 33.01 44.88
N GLU A 37 4.59 32.74 43.73
CA GLU A 37 3.51 31.76 43.62
C GLU A 37 3.78 30.89 42.38
N PRO A 38 3.76 29.54 42.50
CA PRO A 38 4.00 28.65 41.37
C PRO A 38 2.78 28.66 40.44
N ALA A 39 3.01 28.98 39.17
CA ALA A 39 2.02 28.85 38.10
C ALA A 39 1.55 27.39 37.98
N PRO A 40 0.26 27.15 37.70
CA PRO A 40 -0.27 25.80 37.54
C PRO A 40 0.41 25.12 36.33
N SER A 41 1.01 23.96 36.60
CA SER A 41 1.58 23.06 35.59
C SER A 41 0.44 22.59 34.68
N TYR A 42 0.37 23.16 33.47
CA TYR A 42 -0.43 22.57 32.41
C TYR A 42 0.35 21.36 31.89
N ASP A 43 -0.08 20.17 32.30
CA ASP A 43 0.27 18.94 31.61
C ASP A 43 -0.22 19.11 30.17
N VAL A 44 0.68 19.40 29.23
CA VAL A 44 0.43 19.15 27.82
C VAL A 44 0.33 17.64 27.74
N GLY A 45 -0.89 17.13 27.91
CA GLY A 45 -1.23 15.77 27.58
C GLY A 45 -0.84 15.58 26.13
N GLU A 46 0.36 15.02 25.92
CA GLU A 46 0.72 14.33 24.70
C GLU A 46 -0.37 13.30 24.49
N SER A 47 -1.38 13.68 23.71
CA SER A 47 -2.23 12.72 23.03
C SER A 47 -1.44 12.13 21.86
N SER A 48 -0.23 11.64 22.15
CA SER A 48 0.33 10.51 21.45
C SER A 48 -0.55 9.33 21.86
N SER A 49 -1.67 9.17 21.15
CA SER A 49 -2.33 7.88 21.03
C SER A 49 -1.36 6.93 20.32
N SER A 50 -0.30 6.55 21.04
CA SER A 50 0.49 5.39 20.74
C SER A 50 -0.47 4.21 20.89
N ILE A 51 -1.10 3.82 19.79
CA ILE A 51 -1.67 2.48 19.64
C ILE A 51 -0.48 1.54 19.74
N SER A 52 -0.13 1.22 20.98
CA SER A 52 0.90 0.27 21.32
C SER A 52 0.42 -1.10 20.84
N GLY A 53 0.92 -1.50 19.67
CA GLY A 53 1.21 -2.89 19.37
C GLY A 53 0.04 -3.81 19.06
N VAL A 54 -0.89 -3.42 18.19
CA VAL A 54 -1.64 -4.44 17.43
C VAL A 54 -0.69 -4.99 16.37
N LYS A 55 0.19 -5.93 16.73
CA LYS A 55 0.96 -6.68 15.73
C LYS A 55 -0.05 -7.45 14.88
N CYS A 56 -0.08 -7.17 13.58
CA CYS A 56 -0.81 -8.01 12.64
C CYS A 56 -0.29 -9.46 12.78
N GLY A 57 -1.18 -10.45 12.89
CA GLY A 57 -0.80 -11.87 12.94
C GLY A 57 -0.15 -12.35 11.63
N PHE A 58 -0.14 -11.48 10.61
CA PHE A 58 0.37 -11.75 9.28
C PHE A 58 1.87 -11.43 9.15
N PRO A 59 2.68 -12.34 8.57
CA PRO A 59 4.10 -12.07 8.31
C PRO A 59 4.30 -10.79 7.48
N PRO A 60 5.18 -9.86 7.93
CA PRO A 60 5.46 -8.61 7.21
C PRO A 60 5.95 -8.80 5.78
N THR A 61 6.66 -9.90 5.52
CA THR A 61 7.24 -10.23 4.22
C THR A 61 7.01 -11.71 3.91
N LEU A 62 6.71 -11.99 2.64
CA LEU A 62 6.46 -13.33 2.16
C LEU A 62 7.12 -13.51 0.80
N ASN A 63 7.67 -14.69 0.57
CA ASN A 63 8.10 -15.15 -0.73
C ASN A 63 7.16 -16.28 -1.15
N ALA A 64 6.65 -16.22 -2.38
CA ALA A 64 5.88 -17.29 -2.97
C ALA A 64 6.81 -18.27 -3.69
N TYR A 65 6.73 -19.55 -3.35
CA TYR A 65 7.51 -20.64 -3.94
C TYR A 65 6.57 -21.64 -4.61
N LEU A 66 6.73 -21.83 -5.91
CA LEU A 66 6.15 -22.95 -6.66
C LEU A 66 6.66 -24.26 -6.08
N LYS A 67 5.74 -25.17 -5.77
CA LYS A 67 6.09 -26.55 -5.49
C LYS A 67 6.52 -27.21 -6.80
N MET A 68 7.74 -27.74 -6.85
CA MET A 68 8.25 -28.45 -8.03
C MET A 68 7.36 -29.65 -8.39
N GLY A 69 7.11 -29.84 -9.68
CA GLY A 69 6.18 -30.84 -10.21
C GLY A 69 4.87 -30.20 -10.68
N PHE A 70 4.07 -30.92 -11.47
CA PHE A 70 2.83 -30.48 -12.16
C PHE A 70 1.73 -29.83 -11.28
N THR A 71 1.99 -29.60 -9.99
CA THR A 71 1.09 -28.98 -9.05
C THR A 71 1.08 -27.46 -9.22
N LYS A 72 -0.11 -26.90 -9.40
CA LYS A 72 -0.37 -25.45 -9.36
C LYS A 72 -0.41 -24.93 -7.91
N THR A 73 0.45 -25.44 -7.04
CA THR A 73 0.46 -25.17 -5.60
C THR A 73 1.71 -24.37 -5.22
N PHE A 74 1.50 -23.37 -4.38
CA PHE A 74 2.50 -22.43 -3.88
C PHE A 74 2.62 -22.56 -2.37
N HIS A 75 3.83 -22.43 -1.86
CA HIS A 75 4.11 -22.19 -0.46
C HIS A 75 4.50 -20.73 -0.27
N LEU A 76 3.91 -20.05 0.70
CA LEU A 76 4.25 -18.67 1.01
C LEU A 76 4.86 -18.63 2.41
N GLY A 77 6.07 -18.07 2.50
CA GLY A 77 6.80 -17.99 3.77
C GLY A 77 7.89 -16.95 3.70
N GLN A 78 8.43 -16.56 4.86
CA GLN A 78 9.60 -15.68 4.91
C GLN A 78 10.79 -16.36 4.23
N THR A 79 10.97 -17.66 4.44
CA THR A 79 11.89 -18.51 3.68
C THR A 79 11.16 -19.69 3.06
N LYS A 80 11.86 -20.49 2.25
CA LYS A 80 11.28 -21.68 1.61
C LYS A 80 11.01 -22.79 2.65
N GLU A 81 11.80 -22.83 3.72
CA GLU A 81 11.77 -23.82 4.79
C GLU A 81 10.76 -23.49 5.89
N SER A 82 10.26 -22.24 5.93
CA SER A 82 9.26 -21.76 6.90
C SER A 82 7.96 -21.27 6.22
N PRO A 83 7.23 -22.16 5.50
CA PRO A 83 5.95 -21.78 4.91
C PRO A 83 4.94 -21.43 6.00
N ALA A 84 4.36 -20.24 5.90
CA ALA A 84 3.25 -19.77 6.74
C ALA A 84 1.89 -20.10 6.10
N PHE A 85 1.81 -19.98 4.77
CA PHE A 85 0.59 -20.22 4.01
C PHE A 85 0.84 -21.17 2.84
N ALA A 86 -0.23 -21.71 2.30
CA ALA A 86 -0.26 -22.39 1.02
C ALA A 86 -1.29 -21.73 0.11
N ALA A 87 -1.06 -21.78 -1.19
CA ALA A 87 -2.07 -21.38 -2.16
C ALA A 87 -2.15 -22.40 -3.28
N ARG A 88 -3.35 -22.59 -3.82
CA ARG A 88 -3.59 -23.49 -4.94
C ARG A 88 -4.31 -22.73 -6.05
N MET A 89 -3.77 -22.84 -7.26
CA MET A 89 -4.46 -22.39 -8.46
C MET A 89 -5.17 -23.57 -9.13
N HIS A 90 -6.45 -23.40 -9.42
CA HIS A 90 -7.21 -24.35 -10.20
C HIS A 90 -7.25 -23.91 -11.68
N SER A 91 -7.53 -24.84 -12.59
CA SER A 91 -8.02 -24.44 -13.91
C SER A 91 -9.45 -23.93 -13.72
N GLY A 92 -9.77 -22.73 -14.22
CA GLY A 92 -11.13 -22.14 -14.22
C GLY A 92 -12.20 -22.95 -14.99
N LEU A 93 -11.89 -24.19 -15.36
CA LEU A 93 -12.79 -25.20 -15.94
C LEU A 93 -13.42 -26.11 -14.86
N THR A 94 -13.12 -25.89 -13.58
CA THR A 94 -13.64 -26.68 -12.46
C THR A 94 -14.57 -25.84 -11.60
N LYS A 95 -15.39 -26.48 -10.75
CA LYS A 95 -16.24 -25.79 -9.76
C LYS A 95 -15.45 -25.15 -8.59
N ASN A 96 -14.14 -25.38 -8.53
CA ASN A 96 -13.31 -24.80 -7.48
C ASN A 96 -12.92 -23.37 -7.85
N PRO A 97 -12.79 -22.47 -6.86
CA PRO A 97 -12.25 -21.15 -7.09
C PRO A 97 -10.90 -21.22 -7.80
N GLU A 98 -10.66 -20.30 -8.74
CA GLU A 98 -9.42 -20.28 -9.51
C GLU A 98 -8.17 -20.15 -8.65
N LEU A 99 -8.27 -19.47 -7.52
CA LEU A 99 -7.22 -19.34 -6.53
C LEU A 99 -7.79 -19.55 -5.12
N VAL A 100 -7.15 -20.41 -4.33
CA VAL A 100 -7.48 -20.65 -2.92
C VAL A 100 -6.22 -20.41 -2.09
N LEU A 101 -6.32 -19.58 -1.05
CA LEU A 101 -5.30 -19.32 -0.05
C LEU A 101 -5.70 -20.04 1.25
N TYR A 102 -4.76 -20.77 1.83
CA TYR A 102 -4.95 -21.57 3.04
C TYR A 102 -4.15 -20.98 4.20
N ASP A 103 -4.76 -20.99 5.38
CA ASP A 103 -4.10 -20.66 6.64
C ASP A 103 -3.30 -21.88 7.14
N GLY A 104 -1.99 -21.84 6.91
CA GLY A 104 -1.07 -22.92 7.20
C GLY A 104 -0.27 -23.41 5.98
N PRO A 105 0.75 -24.24 6.20
CA PRO A 105 1.77 -24.56 5.19
C PRO A 105 1.28 -25.51 4.07
N SER A 106 0.02 -25.95 4.10
CA SER A 106 -0.54 -26.91 3.14
C SER A 106 -2.04 -26.71 2.92
N GLU A 107 -2.58 -27.36 1.89
CA GLU A 107 -4.02 -27.35 1.55
C GLU A 107 -4.93 -28.01 2.62
N ARG A 108 -4.34 -28.55 3.71
CA ARG A 108 -5.09 -29.06 4.87
C ARG A 108 -5.47 -27.95 5.87
N GLY A 109 -4.88 -26.76 5.72
CA GLY A 109 -5.26 -25.58 6.50
C GLY A 109 -6.69 -25.13 6.19
N SER A 110 -7.25 -24.26 7.05
CA SER A 110 -8.54 -23.62 6.76
C SER A 110 -8.40 -22.69 5.55
N ILE A 111 -9.49 -22.48 4.81
CA ILE A 111 -9.50 -21.53 3.70
C ILE A 111 -9.47 -20.12 4.29
N LEU A 112 -8.41 -19.38 3.99
CA LEU A 112 -8.22 -18.00 4.42
C LEU A 112 -8.81 -17.01 3.42
N ALA A 113 -8.71 -17.30 2.12
CA ALA A 113 -9.32 -16.48 1.08
C ALA A 113 -9.44 -17.25 -0.23
N THR A 114 -10.31 -16.80 -1.11
CA THR A 114 -10.37 -17.27 -2.50
C THR A 114 -10.42 -16.10 -3.47
N ALA A 115 -10.05 -16.35 -4.72
CA ALA A 115 -10.24 -15.41 -5.81
C ALA A 115 -10.71 -16.13 -7.07
N ASP A 116 -11.63 -15.50 -7.79
CA ASP A 116 -12.19 -15.98 -9.04
C ASP A 116 -12.43 -14.83 -10.02
N HIS A 117 -12.80 -15.15 -11.26
CA HIS A 117 -13.35 -14.17 -12.20
C HIS A 117 -14.81 -13.88 -11.86
N GLU A 118 -15.24 -12.61 -11.95
CA GLU A 118 -16.66 -12.26 -11.80
C GLU A 118 -17.50 -12.90 -12.92
N SER A 119 -16.93 -12.90 -14.13
CA SER A 119 -17.51 -13.50 -15.31
C SER A 119 -16.41 -13.72 -16.34
N ILE A 120 -16.56 -14.72 -17.19
CA ILE A 120 -15.66 -14.97 -18.34
C ILE A 120 -15.54 -13.73 -19.24
N TRP A 121 -16.58 -12.87 -19.26
CA TRP A 121 -16.65 -11.67 -20.09
C TRP A 121 -16.22 -10.39 -19.39
N ARG A 122 -16.03 -10.42 -18.06
CA ARG A 122 -15.64 -9.25 -17.27
C ARG A 122 -14.23 -9.43 -16.76
N SER A 123 -13.42 -8.39 -16.87
CA SER A 123 -12.04 -8.38 -16.35
C SER A 123 -11.96 -8.27 -14.83
N ASN A 124 -13.10 -8.21 -14.14
CA ASN A 124 -13.18 -8.10 -12.69
C ASN A 124 -12.92 -9.45 -12.03
N SER A 125 -12.34 -9.40 -10.84
CA SER A 125 -12.18 -10.56 -9.97
C SER A 125 -13.08 -10.44 -8.75
N VAL A 126 -13.58 -11.58 -8.28
CA VAL A 126 -14.29 -11.69 -6.99
C VAL A 126 -13.30 -12.25 -5.99
N LEU A 127 -13.05 -11.52 -4.91
CA LEU A 127 -12.26 -11.99 -3.77
C LEU A 127 -13.25 -12.38 -2.66
N THR A 128 -13.10 -13.57 -2.09
CA THR A 128 -13.87 -14.00 -0.93
C THR A 128 -12.94 -14.14 0.26
N VAL A 129 -13.26 -13.43 1.35
CA VAL A 129 -12.50 -13.43 2.61
C VAL A 129 -13.45 -13.65 3.79
N PRO A 130 -12.95 -14.12 4.95
CA PRO A 130 -13.77 -14.28 6.15
C PRO A 130 -14.63 -13.06 6.45
N ALA A 131 -15.84 -13.33 6.95
CA ALA A 131 -16.74 -12.28 7.38
C ALA A 131 -16.11 -11.54 8.55
N ARG A 132 -16.53 -10.29 8.74
CA ARG A 132 -16.06 -9.48 9.85
C ARG A 132 -16.58 -10.05 11.16
N GLU A 133 -15.80 -9.89 12.22
CA GLU A 133 -16.27 -10.20 13.56
C GLU A 133 -17.54 -9.40 13.88
N GLY A 134 -18.58 -10.08 14.35
CA GLY A 134 -19.88 -9.47 14.66
C GLY A 134 -20.76 -9.12 13.47
N VAL A 135 -20.40 -9.54 12.24
CA VAL A 135 -21.29 -9.47 11.06
C VAL A 135 -21.76 -10.89 10.75
N ASP A 136 -23.04 -11.03 10.41
CA ASP A 136 -23.59 -12.31 9.99
C ASP A 136 -22.78 -12.88 8.83
N HIS A 137 -22.45 -14.17 8.91
CA HIS A 137 -21.72 -14.89 7.90
C HIS A 137 -22.61 -15.16 6.67
N ASP A 138 -22.96 -14.09 5.95
CA ASP A 138 -23.61 -14.18 4.65
C ASP A 138 -22.58 -14.11 3.50
N SER A 139 -23.01 -14.55 2.32
CA SER A 139 -22.18 -14.59 1.12
C SER A 139 -21.70 -13.20 0.68
N GLU A 140 -22.46 -12.13 0.99
CA GLU A 140 -22.19 -10.80 0.45
C GLU A 140 -21.17 -10.02 1.30
N SER A 141 -21.21 -10.17 2.63
CA SER A 141 -20.22 -9.60 3.56
C SER A 141 -18.81 -10.13 3.33
N GLN A 142 -18.69 -11.31 2.74
CA GLN A 142 -17.43 -11.98 2.43
C GLN A 142 -16.84 -11.59 1.08
N LYS A 143 -17.66 -11.08 0.15
CA LYS A 143 -17.23 -10.76 -1.22
C LYS A 143 -16.67 -9.34 -1.33
N VAL A 144 -15.59 -9.22 -2.09
CA VAL A 144 -14.97 -7.96 -2.48
C VAL A 144 -14.72 -8.01 -3.99
N ILE A 145 -15.27 -7.06 -4.73
CA ILE A 145 -15.07 -6.96 -6.17
C ILE A 145 -13.80 -6.15 -6.44
N MET A 146 -12.85 -6.78 -7.13
CA MET A 146 -11.64 -6.14 -7.63
C MET A 146 -11.79 -5.86 -9.11
N THR A 147 -11.94 -4.59 -9.45
CA THR A 147 -12.12 -4.12 -10.83
C THR A 147 -10.77 -3.93 -11.50
N SER A 148 -10.68 -4.31 -12.77
CA SER A 148 -9.48 -4.15 -13.59
C SER A 148 -9.66 -3.00 -14.56
N HIS A 149 -8.83 -1.97 -14.46
CA HIS A 149 -8.85 -0.83 -15.35
C HIS A 149 -7.59 -0.79 -16.21
N ARG A 150 -7.77 -1.04 -17.52
CA ARG A 150 -6.69 -1.00 -18.51
C ARG A 150 -6.80 0.24 -19.38
N SER A 151 -5.75 1.03 -19.39
CA SER A 151 -5.53 2.10 -20.36
C SER A 151 -4.32 1.77 -21.24
N LEU A 152 -4.08 2.57 -22.28
CA LEU A 152 -2.94 2.40 -23.18
C LEU A 152 -1.58 2.44 -22.46
N ARG A 153 -1.49 3.11 -21.32
CA ARG A 153 -0.22 3.33 -20.59
C ARG A 153 -0.19 2.69 -19.20
N HIS A 154 -1.34 2.38 -18.61
CA HIS A 154 -1.45 1.93 -17.24
C HIS A 154 -2.51 0.85 -17.07
N GLN A 155 -2.18 -0.17 -16.29
CA GLN A 155 -3.12 -1.14 -15.75
C GLN A 155 -3.20 -0.89 -14.25
N THR A 156 -4.42 -0.80 -13.72
CA THR A 156 -4.66 -0.75 -12.28
C THR A 156 -5.73 -1.76 -11.87
N TYR A 157 -5.74 -2.11 -10.58
CA TYR A 157 -6.79 -2.93 -9.99
C TYR A 157 -7.33 -2.24 -8.75
N LYS A 158 -8.63 -1.98 -8.70
CA LYS A 158 -9.28 -1.24 -7.61
C LYS A 158 -10.29 -2.09 -6.88
N PHE A 159 -10.34 -1.96 -5.56
CA PHE A 159 -11.39 -2.58 -4.74
C PHE A 159 -11.70 -1.73 -3.50
N THR A 160 -12.91 -1.88 -2.98
CA THR A 160 -13.34 -1.27 -1.73
C THR A 160 -13.66 -2.36 -0.72
N ALA A 161 -13.19 -2.19 0.51
CA ALA A 161 -13.33 -3.20 1.55
C ALA A 161 -13.49 -2.57 2.93
N ASN A 162 -14.33 -3.19 3.76
CA ASN A 162 -14.40 -2.89 5.18
C ASN A 162 -13.20 -3.53 5.91
N VAL A 163 -12.33 -2.73 6.50
CA VAL A 163 -11.10 -3.14 7.18
C VAL A 163 -10.94 -2.39 8.50
N GLY A 164 -10.06 -2.85 9.39
CA GLY A 164 -9.89 -2.29 10.73
C GLY A 164 -9.89 -3.36 11.81
N VAL A 165 -9.74 -2.94 13.07
CA VAL A 165 -9.63 -3.82 14.23
C VAL A 165 -10.80 -3.55 15.18
N GLY A 166 -11.46 -4.61 15.63
CA GLY A 166 -12.59 -4.52 16.57
C GLY A 166 -13.70 -3.60 16.07
N LYS A 167 -14.03 -2.57 16.85
CA LYS A 167 -15.11 -1.62 16.54
C LYS A 167 -14.71 -0.54 15.52
N GLU A 168 -13.42 -0.40 15.21
CA GLU A 168 -12.91 0.65 14.31
C GLU A 168 -12.86 0.21 12.84
N THR A 169 -13.79 -0.65 12.45
CA THR A 169 -13.93 -1.06 11.06
C THR A 169 -14.51 0.06 10.19
N ARG A 170 -13.91 0.30 9.04
CA ARG A 170 -14.31 1.34 8.09
C ARG A 170 -14.14 0.88 6.65
N SER A 171 -14.93 1.46 5.76
CA SER A 171 -14.83 1.21 4.32
C SER A 171 -13.65 1.99 3.75
N GLU A 172 -12.70 1.28 3.15
CA GLU A 172 -11.50 1.84 2.54
C GLU A 172 -11.41 1.42 1.07
N GLU A 173 -11.00 2.34 0.21
CA GLU A 173 -10.70 2.09 -1.19
C GLU A 173 -9.20 1.86 -1.37
N PHE A 174 -8.86 0.86 -2.19
CA PHE A 174 -7.49 0.49 -2.50
C PHE A 174 -7.26 0.38 -4.00
N GLU A 175 -6.05 0.69 -4.45
CA GLU A 175 -5.63 0.54 -5.84
C GLU A 175 -4.24 -0.08 -5.96
N TRP A 176 -4.15 -1.21 -6.67
CA TRP A 176 -2.89 -1.70 -7.19
C TRP A 176 -2.45 -0.89 -8.40
N ARG A 177 -1.25 -0.32 -8.32
CA ARG A 177 -0.60 0.42 -9.41
C ARG A 177 0.71 -0.27 -9.80
N SER A 178 0.95 -0.40 -11.09
CA SER A 178 2.26 -0.87 -11.57
C SER A 178 3.34 0.13 -11.14
N SER A 179 4.48 -0.39 -10.69
CA SER A 179 5.53 0.42 -10.09
C SER A 179 6.92 -0.07 -10.47
N HIS A 180 7.80 0.89 -10.69
CA HIS A 180 9.25 0.71 -10.85
C HIS A 180 10.00 1.47 -9.73
N GLY A 181 9.27 1.88 -8.68
CA GLY A 181 9.75 2.71 -7.57
C GLY A 181 10.59 1.96 -6.55
N SER A 182 11.11 2.69 -5.57
CA SER A 182 11.92 2.15 -4.47
C SER A 182 11.20 1.04 -3.71
N GLU A 183 9.89 1.18 -3.48
CA GLU A 183 9.07 0.18 -2.77
C GLU A 183 9.08 -1.20 -3.44
N VAL A 184 9.33 -1.25 -4.74
CA VAL A 184 9.47 -2.50 -5.53
C VAL A 184 10.93 -2.92 -5.66
N ARG A 185 11.84 -1.96 -5.90
CA ARG A 185 13.26 -2.21 -6.10
C ARG A 185 13.93 -2.75 -4.84
N GLU A 186 13.54 -2.24 -3.68
CA GLU A 186 14.10 -2.62 -2.38
C GLU A 186 13.66 -4.02 -1.94
N LEU A 187 12.62 -4.60 -2.55
CA LEU A 187 12.19 -5.96 -2.20
C LEU A 187 13.26 -7.01 -2.50
N ASP A 188 13.92 -6.96 -3.66
CA ASP A 188 14.94 -7.96 -4.03
C ASP A 188 15.79 -7.52 -5.26
N GLY A 189 15.88 -6.20 -5.52
CA GLY A 189 16.54 -5.65 -6.71
C GLY A 189 15.69 -5.65 -7.99
N TYR A 190 14.36 -5.75 -7.86
CA TYR A 190 13.45 -5.93 -9.00
C TYR A 190 13.16 -4.64 -9.77
N ARG A 191 13.03 -4.76 -11.11
CA ARG A 191 12.78 -3.61 -12.00
C ARG A 191 11.30 -3.22 -12.11
N TRP A 192 10.39 -4.16 -11.87
CA TRP A 192 8.94 -4.02 -12.03
C TRP A 192 8.21 -4.77 -10.92
N GLY A 193 7.14 -4.18 -10.41
CA GLY A 193 6.19 -4.81 -9.52
C GLY A 193 4.91 -4.01 -9.44
N TRP A 194 4.20 -4.21 -8.34
CA TRP A 194 2.96 -3.55 -8.02
C TRP A 194 3.01 -2.99 -6.61
N LYS A 195 2.32 -1.88 -6.39
CA LYS A 195 2.10 -1.32 -5.05
C LYS A 195 0.62 -1.13 -4.80
N LEU A 196 0.17 -1.46 -3.60
CA LEU A 196 -1.18 -1.26 -3.14
C LEU A 196 -1.26 0.08 -2.43
N VAL A 197 -2.09 0.96 -2.96
CA VAL A 197 -2.28 2.32 -2.48
C VAL A 197 -3.60 2.39 -1.74
N ARG A 198 -3.62 3.02 -0.56
CA ARG A 198 -4.83 3.28 0.21
C ARG A 198 -5.36 4.67 -0.16
N LEU A 199 -6.55 4.73 -0.74
CA LEU A 199 -7.13 5.94 -1.34
C LEU A 199 -8.06 6.70 -0.38
N SER A 200 -8.64 6.03 0.62
CA SER A 200 -9.57 6.67 1.56
C SER A 200 -8.91 7.32 2.78
N GLY A 201 -7.57 7.31 2.86
CA GLY A 201 -6.80 7.97 3.92
C GLY A 201 -6.39 9.40 3.58
N GLN A 202 -6.04 10.18 4.61
CA GLN A 202 -5.35 11.45 4.40
C GLN A 202 -4.01 11.21 3.72
N THR A 203 -3.60 12.09 2.81
CA THR A 203 -2.29 12.01 2.18
C THR A 203 -1.21 12.09 3.25
N VAL A 204 -0.37 11.08 3.32
CA VAL A 204 0.68 10.95 4.33
C VAL A 204 1.98 11.65 3.93
N GLY A 205 2.11 12.06 2.68
CA GLY A 205 3.25 12.83 2.18
C GLY A 205 2.81 13.96 1.25
N SER A 206 3.72 14.90 1.01
CA SER A 206 3.55 16.02 0.07
C SER A 206 3.47 15.59 -1.41
N GLY A 207 3.65 14.29 -1.69
CA GLY A 207 3.73 13.76 -3.05
C GLY A 207 4.98 14.24 -3.78
N GLY A 208 4.92 14.28 -5.11
CA GLY A 208 5.98 14.85 -5.94
C GLY A 208 6.95 13.82 -6.55
N ASP A 209 8.16 14.28 -6.87
CA ASP A 209 9.15 13.50 -7.64
C ASP A 209 9.57 12.24 -6.88
N ARG A 210 9.71 11.13 -7.62
CA ARG A 210 10.17 9.85 -7.08
C ARG A 210 11.53 9.95 -6.38
N ALA A 211 12.41 10.84 -6.82
CA ALA A 211 13.76 10.97 -6.28
C ALA A 211 13.79 11.65 -4.89
N THR A 212 12.80 12.47 -4.57
CA THR A 212 12.78 13.29 -3.35
C THR A 212 11.65 12.93 -2.38
N ARG A 213 10.66 12.16 -2.83
CA ARG A 213 9.53 11.73 -1.98
C ARG A 213 9.96 10.72 -0.92
N GLU A 214 9.26 10.74 0.21
CA GLU A 214 9.39 9.75 1.26
C GLU A 214 8.90 8.36 0.80
N THR A 215 9.67 7.32 1.11
CA THR A 215 9.30 5.92 0.83
C THR A 215 8.00 5.56 1.55
N GLY A 216 7.09 4.89 0.84
CA GLY A 216 5.79 4.49 1.42
C GLY A 216 4.66 5.49 1.14
N SER A 217 4.92 6.58 0.41
CA SER A 217 3.90 7.49 -0.12
C SER A 217 3.97 7.56 -1.64
N THR A 218 2.85 7.70 -2.35
CA THR A 218 2.80 7.83 -3.81
C THR A 218 3.08 9.26 -4.29
N SER A 219 3.23 9.46 -5.61
CA SER A 219 3.46 10.81 -6.18
C SER A 219 2.28 11.77 -5.95
N ASP A 220 1.08 11.22 -5.75
CA ASP A 220 -0.15 11.90 -5.34
C ASP A 220 -0.35 11.89 -3.81
N GLY A 221 0.67 11.52 -3.03
CA GLY A 221 0.70 11.66 -1.57
C GLY A 221 -0.02 10.55 -0.78
N PHE A 222 -0.64 9.58 -1.45
CA PHE A 222 -1.35 8.48 -0.80
C PHE A 222 -0.41 7.42 -0.22
N GLU A 223 -0.86 6.79 0.85
CA GLU A 223 -0.12 5.74 1.55
C GLU A 223 0.00 4.47 0.69
N VAL A 224 1.20 3.89 0.68
CA VAL A 224 1.45 2.53 0.16
C VAL A 224 1.36 1.54 1.31
N VAL A 225 0.42 0.60 1.21
CA VAL A 225 0.12 -0.37 2.27
C VAL A 225 0.63 -1.78 1.97
N ALA A 226 1.00 -2.06 0.72
CA ALA A 226 1.70 -3.28 0.35
C ALA A 226 2.47 -3.09 -0.96
N ALA A 227 3.45 -3.95 -1.20
CA ALA A 227 4.13 -4.05 -2.48
C ALA A 227 4.42 -5.51 -2.80
N TRP A 228 4.45 -5.83 -4.09
CA TRP A 228 5.00 -7.10 -4.56
C TRP A 228 5.77 -6.94 -5.85
N ALA A 229 6.70 -7.84 -6.09
CA ALA A 229 7.57 -7.80 -7.24
C ALA A 229 7.83 -9.21 -7.80
N HIS A 230 7.92 -9.30 -9.13
CA HIS A 230 8.22 -10.55 -9.82
C HIS A 230 9.61 -11.05 -9.44
N ASN A 231 9.77 -12.37 -9.43
CA ASN A 231 11.09 -12.95 -9.28
C ASN A 231 11.99 -12.68 -10.51
N ASN A 232 13.23 -12.27 -10.25
CA ASN A 232 14.34 -12.06 -11.21
C ASN A 232 15.56 -12.94 -10.84
N SER A 233 15.42 -13.79 -9.83
CA SER A 233 16.43 -14.74 -9.41
C SER A 233 16.51 -15.90 -10.40
N LEU A 234 17.71 -16.49 -10.52
CA LEU A 234 17.95 -17.82 -11.10
C LEU A 234 17.14 -18.94 -10.42
N SER A 235 16.44 -18.66 -9.31
CA SER A 235 15.51 -19.59 -8.69
C SER A 235 14.31 -19.87 -9.59
N MET A 236 14.29 -21.06 -10.18
CA MET A 236 13.15 -21.56 -10.95
C MET A 236 11.88 -21.79 -10.11
N THR A 237 12.00 -21.77 -8.78
CA THR A 237 10.87 -22.03 -7.87
C THR A 237 10.24 -20.79 -7.28
N LYS A 238 10.92 -19.64 -7.26
CA LYS A 238 10.38 -18.44 -6.62
C LYS A 238 9.50 -17.68 -7.62
N ALA A 239 8.26 -17.39 -7.26
CA ALA A 239 7.28 -16.74 -8.14
C ALA A 239 7.32 -15.21 -7.99
N PHE A 240 7.11 -14.73 -6.77
CA PHE A 240 7.16 -13.31 -6.43
C PHE A 240 7.53 -13.10 -4.96
N LYS A 241 7.92 -11.87 -4.60
CA LYS A 241 8.10 -11.42 -3.22
C LYS A 241 7.05 -10.36 -2.89
N PHE A 242 6.48 -10.44 -1.69
CA PHE A 242 5.43 -9.57 -1.18
C PHE A 242 5.84 -8.98 0.17
N GLN A 243 5.40 -7.75 0.43
CA GLN A 243 5.63 -7.04 1.68
C GLN A 243 4.42 -6.20 2.06
N LEU A 244 4.03 -6.27 3.33
CA LEU A 244 3.13 -5.30 3.95
C LEU A 244 3.90 -4.03 4.31
N MET A 245 3.25 -2.89 4.14
CA MET A 245 3.79 -1.56 4.41
C MET A 245 2.73 -0.70 5.13
N GLY A 246 3.14 0.44 5.66
CA GLY A 246 2.24 1.42 6.28
C GLY A 246 1.23 0.81 7.25
N SER A 247 -0.02 1.21 7.11
CA SER A 247 -1.16 0.80 7.94
C SER A 247 -1.49 -0.69 7.89
N ALA A 248 -1.10 -1.41 6.83
CA ALA A 248 -1.25 -2.87 6.82
C ALA A 248 -0.17 -3.54 7.68
N LEU A 249 1.06 -3.03 7.64
CA LEU A 249 2.17 -3.54 8.45
C LEU A 249 1.96 -3.28 9.94
N THR A 250 1.43 -2.11 10.29
CA THR A 250 1.13 -1.75 11.70
C THR A 250 -0.12 -2.44 12.25
N GLY A 251 -0.84 -3.22 11.43
CA GLY A 251 -2.06 -3.91 11.84
C GLY A 251 -3.32 -3.02 11.89
N MET A 252 -3.23 -1.74 11.52
CA MET A 252 -4.39 -0.83 11.53
C MET A 252 -5.52 -1.26 10.58
N LEU A 253 -5.21 -2.03 9.53
CA LEU A 253 -6.21 -2.60 8.63
C LEU A 253 -6.75 -3.96 9.10
N GLY A 254 -6.21 -4.52 10.18
CA GLY A 254 -6.52 -5.85 10.70
C GLY A 254 -6.14 -6.99 9.74
N ASP A 255 -6.39 -8.22 10.18
CA ASP A 255 -6.05 -9.43 9.42
C ASP A 255 -6.84 -9.52 8.11
N ARG A 256 -8.06 -8.96 8.06
CA ARG A 256 -8.84 -8.86 6.82
C ARG A 256 -8.14 -7.99 5.78
N GLY A 257 -7.54 -6.87 6.20
CA GLY A 257 -6.77 -6.00 5.32
C GLY A 257 -5.49 -6.68 4.78
N ALA A 258 -4.75 -7.34 5.66
CA ALA A 258 -3.55 -8.10 5.27
C ALA A 258 -3.89 -9.27 4.31
N THR A 259 -4.97 -10.00 4.60
CA THR A 259 -5.47 -11.09 3.75
C THR A 259 -5.88 -10.59 2.37
N LEU A 260 -6.64 -9.47 2.32
CA LEU A 260 -7.04 -8.85 1.05
C LEU A 260 -5.84 -8.38 0.23
N ALA A 261 -4.83 -7.79 0.87
CA ALA A 261 -3.60 -7.39 0.22
C ALA A 261 -2.87 -8.61 -0.40
N LEU A 262 -2.75 -9.73 0.32
CA LEU A 262 -2.08 -10.91 -0.23
C LEU A 262 -2.90 -11.56 -1.35
N ILE A 263 -4.18 -11.86 -1.14
CA ILE A 263 -5.00 -12.59 -2.14
C ILE A 263 -5.15 -11.79 -3.43
N SER A 264 -5.28 -10.46 -3.35
CA SER A 264 -5.33 -9.60 -4.53
C SER A 264 -3.99 -9.55 -5.28
N ALA A 265 -2.86 -9.49 -4.59
CA ALA A 265 -1.53 -9.61 -5.21
C ALA A 265 -1.37 -10.95 -5.95
N MET A 266 -1.74 -12.05 -5.31
CA MET A 266 -1.70 -13.39 -5.93
C MET A 266 -2.63 -13.49 -7.14
N ARG A 267 -3.82 -12.87 -7.07
CA ARG A 267 -4.75 -12.84 -8.19
C ARG A 267 -4.19 -12.09 -9.39
N ILE A 268 -3.57 -10.93 -9.17
CA ILE A 268 -2.92 -10.16 -10.25
C ILE A 268 -1.81 -11.00 -10.89
N TRP A 269 -0.94 -11.61 -10.07
CA TRP A 269 0.13 -12.48 -10.58
C TRP A 269 -0.43 -13.66 -11.40
N ALA A 270 -1.52 -14.29 -10.95
CA ALA A 270 -2.19 -15.37 -11.69
C ALA A 270 -2.73 -14.90 -13.06
N ILE A 271 -3.32 -13.71 -13.12
CA ILE A 271 -3.80 -13.09 -14.37
C ILE A 271 -2.64 -12.82 -15.33
N GLU A 272 -1.53 -12.29 -14.84
CA GLU A 272 -0.33 -12.02 -15.64
C GLU A 272 0.32 -13.30 -16.17
N LEU A 273 0.38 -14.36 -15.35
CA LEU A 273 0.87 -15.67 -15.78
C LEU A 273 0.01 -16.27 -16.90
N ALA A 274 -1.32 -16.21 -16.76
CA ALA A 274 -2.25 -16.69 -17.78
C ALA A 274 -2.14 -15.88 -19.09
N THR A 275 -2.05 -14.55 -18.99
CA THR A 275 -1.90 -13.65 -20.14
C THR A 275 -0.58 -13.89 -20.88
N SER A 276 0.51 -14.09 -20.14
CA SER A 276 1.82 -14.39 -20.72
C SER A 276 1.82 -15.73 -21.45
N SER A 277 1.18 -16.75 -20.87
CA SER A 277 1.04 -18.08 -21.48
C SER A 277 0.21 -18.05 -22.77
N ALA A 278 -0.92 -17.31 -22.76
CA ALA A 278 -1.76 -17.15 -23.95
C ALA A 278 -1.05 -16.40 -25.08
N THR A 279 -0.27 -15.37 -24.73
CA THR A 279 0.52 -14.60 -25.71
C THR A 279 1.61 -15.46 -26.34
N ALA A 280 2.30 -16.28 -25.55
CA ALA A 280 3.32 -17.21 -26.05
C ALA A 280 2.72 -18.26 -27.00
N ALA A 281 1.54 -18.81 -26.67
CA ALA A 281 0.84 -19.78 -27.52
C ALA A 281 0.32 -19.17 -28.83
N ALA A 282 -0.03 -17.88 -28.84
CA ALA A 282 -0.43 -17.18 -30.07
C ALA A 282 0.74 -16.82 -30.99
N ALA A 283 1.98 -16.83 -30.47
CA ALA A 283 3.20 -16.52 -31.22
C ALA A 283 3.93 -17.75 -31.77
N SER A 284 3.51 -18.97 -31.38
CA SER A 284 4.03 -20.27 -31.85
C SER A 284 3.18 -20.84 -32.97
#